data_AF-A0A836QM03-F1
#
_entry.id   AF-A0A836QM03-F1
#
_cell.length_a   1.000
_cell.length_b   1.000
_cell.length_c   1.000
_cell.angle_alpha   90.00
_cell.angle_beta   90.00
_cell.angle_gamma   90.00
#
_symmetry.space_group_name_H-M   'P 1'
#
loop_
_entity.id
_entity.type
_entity.pdbx_description
1 polymer ?
#
loop_
_entity_poly.entity_id
_entity_poly.type
_entity_poly.pdbx_seq_one_letter_code
_entity_poly.pdbx_strand_id
1 'polypeptide(L)'
;MVTEYATDGVELDFALPGGGPRVLRPGDVESHTPVLTEYVAMISEMVRSRKGGPGQVGVRVLPTEETNVEQGLDVRAWLREGLVDFVVPMYYAYFILDPNMPVDWLIDAAADADISVYGALQPYVHDEQTGASDRAWATPDQMRAAVANLYAKGADGMYTWFMRWPLGDAERRILTELGDPDLVAAGDKHYVLARTALNASESHYKCHLPLEIPSTDKGSRHGIPFYLADDIAGAAGDRIRQIRLRVKIDDLVTADRLRFFLNGQSLEGEHCLRSSSSEVAPYMGQWLEFHLREVLPRQGDNLLEVSLEIRADGLVSPLKVAEVEVLIEYGPYPSSPRFRGGG
;
A
#
# COMPACT_ATOMS: atom_id res chain seq x y z
N MET A 1 -23.00 -23.94 9.12
CA MET A 1 -21.98 -23.11 9.80
C MET A 1 -22.59 -22.34 10.99
N VAL A 2 -23.40 -21.31 10.78
CA VAL A 2 -23.93 -20.45 11.88
C VAL A 2 -24.86 -21.13 12.89
N THR A 3 -25.44 -22.28 12.53
CA THR A 3 -26.31 -23.09 13.40
C THR A 3 -25.57 -24.19 14.14
N GLU A 4 -24.35 -24.52 13.72
CA GLU A 4 -23.60 -25.70 14.17
C GLU A 4 -22.31 -25.34 14.91
N TYR A 5 -21.77 -24.14 14.68
CA TYR A 5 -20.57 -23.64 15.33
C TYR A 5 -20.91 -22.41 16.18
N ALA A 6 -20.33 -22.34 17.37
CA ALA A 6 -20.40 -21.17 18.25
C ALA A 6 -19.44 -20.09 17.76
N THR A 7 -19.79 -19.41 16.66
CA THR A 7 -19.03 -18.29 16.09
C THR A 7 -19.66 -16.96 16.46
N ASP A 8 -18.91 -15.86 16.51
CA ASP A 8 -19.47 -14.52 16.69
C ASP A 8 -20.11 -13.97 15.40
N GLY A 9 -19.72 -14.51 14.25
CA GLY A 9 -20.23 -14.10 12.96
C GLY A 9 -19.79 -15.02 11.83
N VAL A 10 -19.93 -14.52 10.61
CA VAL A 10 -19.41 -15.13 9.37
C VAL A 10 -18.71 -14.06 8.54
N GLU A 11 -17.75 -14.49 7.73
CA GLU A 11 -17.11 -13.64 6.74
C GLU A 11 -17.28 -14.27 5.36
N LEU A 12 -17.77 -13.49 4.40
CA LEU A 12 -17.94 -13.92 3.01
C LEU A 12 -16.72 -13.48 2.20
N ASP A 13 -16.02 -14.44 1.59
CA ASP A 13 -14.81 -14.14 0.84
C ASP A 13 -15.09 -14.04 -0.67
N PHE A 14 -15.31 -12.81 -1.15
CA PHE A 14 -15.44 -12.50 -2.58
C PHE A 14 -14.13 -11.99 -3.21
N ALA A 15 -13.01 -12.01 -2.49
CA ALA A 15 -11.72 -11.49 -2.97
C ALA A 15 -10.99 -12.43 -3.96
N LEU A 16 -11.71 -13.40 -4.54
CA LEU A 16 -11.23 -14.40 -5.51
C LEU A 16 -10.15 -15.33 -4.92
N PRO A 17 -10.46 -16.09 -3.85
CA PRO A 17 -9.48 -16.92 -3.14
C PRO A 17 -8.75 -17.89 -4.08
N GLY A 18 -7.42 -17.90 -3.97
CA GLY A 18 -6.55 -18.83 -4.72
C GLY A 18 -6.49 -18.61 -6.24
N GLY A 19 -6.85 -17.41 -6.74
CA GLY A 19 -6.96 -17.16 -8.18
C GLY A 19 -8.18 -17.88 -8.78
N GLY A 20 -9.23 -18.07 -7.97
CA GLY A 20 -10.48 -18.66 -8.39
C GLY A 20 -11.11 -17.92 -9.58
N PRO A 21 -12.07 -18.56 -10.27
CA PRO A 21 -12.75 -17.95 -11.40
C PRO A 21 -13.47 -16.67 -10.95
N ARG A 22 -13.74 -15.77 -11.91
CA ARG A 22 -14.61 -14.61 -11.67
C ARG A 22 -15.89 -15.03 -10.95
N VAL A 23 -16.39 -14.18 -10.04
CA VAL A 23 -17.63 -14.45 -9.29
C VAL A 23 -18.80 -14.61 -10.27
N LEU A 24 -18.91 -13.70 -11.23
CA LEU A 24 -19.84 -13.77 -12.35
C LEU A 24 -19.09 -13.70 -13.68
N ARG A 25 -19.65 -14.32 -14.73
CA ARG A 25 -19.12 -14.16 -16.09
C ARG A 25 -19.41 -12.73 -16.57
N PRO A 26 -18.56 -12.12 -17.41
CA PRO A 26 -18.77 -10.74 -17.86
C PRO A 26 -20.16 -10.46 -18.46
N GLY A 27 -20.72 -11.40 -19.23
CA GLY A 27 -22.06 -11.27 -19.81
C GLY A 27 -23.23 -11.42 -18.84
N ASP A 28 -22.96 -11.95 -17.64
CA ASP A 28 -23.97 -12.20 -16.61
C ASP A 28 -24.00 -11.11 -15.52
N VAL A 29 -22.97 -10.25 -15.46
CA VAL A 29 -22.79 -9.23 -14.41
C VAL A 29 -24.04 -8.37 -14.22
N GLU A 30 -24.54 -7.74 -15.29
CA GLU A 30 -25.68 -6.82 -15.20
C GLU A 30 -26.95 -7.52 -14.68
N SER A 31 -27.25 -8.72 -15.18
CA SER A 31 -28.47 -9.45 -14.84
C SER A 31 -28.41 -10.18 -13.50
N HIS A 32 -27.22 -10.53 -13.01
CA HIS A 32 -27.04 -11.35 -11.80
C HIS A 32 -26.47 -10.58 -10.60
N THR A 33 -26.03 -9.32 -10.76
CA THR A 33 -25.65 -8.46 -9.63
C THR A 33 -26.78 -8.34 -8.59
N PRO A 34 -28.05 -8.07 -8.97
CA PRO A 34 -29.15 -8.04 -7.99
C PRO A 34 -29.36 -9.37 -7.27
N VAL A 35 -29.22 -10.50 -7.99
CA VAL A 35 -29.33 -11.84 -7.42
C VAL A 35 -28.23 -12.12 -6.39
N LEU A 36 -27.01 -11.65 -6.66
CA LEU A 36 -25.90 -11.76 -5.71
C LEU A 36 -26.14 -10.90 -4.46
N THR A 37 -26.70 -9.70 -4.61
CA THR A 37 -27.12 -8.85 -3.49
C THR A 37 -28.21 -9.52 -2.65
N GLU A 38 -29.24 -10.10 -3.27
CA GLU A 38 -30.28 -10.86 -2.57
C GLU A 38 -29.68 -12.06 -1.81
N TYR A 39 -28.68 -12.72 -2.40
CA TYR A 39 -27.97 -13.82 -1.74
C TYR A 39 -27.22 -13.35 -0.47
N VAL A 40 -26.53 -12.21 -0.54
CA VAL A 40 -25.89 -11.58 0.64
C VAL A 40 -26.92 -11.19 1.69
N ALA A 41 -28.06 -10.61 1.28
CA ALA A 41 -29.15 -10.26 2.19
C ALA A 41 -29.72 -11.49 2.92
N MET A 42 -29.95 -12.59 2.21
CA MET A 42 -30.42 -13.85 2.79
C MET A 42 -29.43 -14.42 3.81
N ILE A 43 -28.12 -14.36 3.52
CA ILE A 43 -27.09 -14.77 4.47
C ILE A 43 -27.12 -13.87 5.71
N SER A 44 -27.21 -12.55 5.50
CA SER A 44 -27.25 -11.57 6.58
C SER A 44 -28.42 -11.82 7.53
N GLU A 45 -29.62 -12.02 6.98
CA GLU A 45 -30.82 -12.34 7.75
C GLU A 45 -30.64 -13.64 8.55
N MET A 46 -30.07 -14.68 7.93
CA MET A 46 -29.82 -15.97 8.59
C MET A 46 -28.84 -15.85 9.76
N VAL A 47 -27.77 -15.06 9.60
CA VAL A 47 -26.75 -14.84 10.63
C VAL A 47 -27.32 -14.01 11.78
N ARG A 48 -28.10 -12.98 11.47
CA ARG A 48 -28.70 -12.07 12.46
C ARG A 48 -29.88 -12.70 13.21
N SER A 49 -30.60 -13.64 12.59
CA SER A 49 -31.78 -14.30 13.18
C SER A 49 -31.46 -15.59 13.94
N ARG A 50 -30.18 -15.93 14.10
CA ARG A 50 -29.76 -17.18 14.76
C ARG A 50 -30.10 -17.18 16.25
N LYS A 51 -30.26 -18.39 16.81
CA LYS A 51 -30.45 -18.57 18.26
C LYS A 51 -29.16 -18.21 19.01
N GLY A 52 -29.30 -17.47 20.11
CA GLY A 52 -28.16 -17.04 20.95
C GLY A 52 -27.74 -15.58 20.77
N GLY A 53 -28.33 -14.86 19.81
CA GLY A 53 -28.07 -13.44 19.55
C GLY A 53 -27.63 -13.19 18.10
N PRO A 54 -27.78 -11.94 17.61
CA PRO A 54 -27.39 -11.60 16.25
C PRO A 54 -25.87 -11.79 16.08
N GLY A 55 -25.47 -12.54 15.05
CA GLY A 55 -24.06 -12.59 14.64
C GLY A 55 -23.68 -11.44 13.73
N GLN A 56 -22.37 -11.24 13.56
CA GLN A 56 -21.81 -10.27 12.61
C GLN A 56 -21.60 -10.88 11.22
N VAL A 57 -21.68 -10.04 10.18
CA VAL A 57 -21.47 -10.41 8.79
C VAL A 57 -20.34 -9.54 8.22
N GLY A 58 -19.19 -10.16 8.01
CA GLY A 58 -18.07 -9.55 7.30
C GLY A 58 -18.06 -9.90 5.82
N VAL A 59 -17.38 -9.09 5.03
CA VAL A 59 -17.10 -9.44 3.63
C VAL A 59 -15.69 -9.02 3.22
N ARG A 60 -14.98 -9.93 2.53
CA ARG A 60 -13.78 -9.56 1.78
C ARG A 60 -14.17 -9.17 0.36
N VAL A 61 -13.78 -7.97 -0.02
CA VAL A 61 -14.09 -7.35 -1.32
C VAL A 61 -12.79 -6.93 -1.99
N LEU A 62 -12.85 -6.58 -3.27
CA LEU A 62 -11.67 -6.17 -4.01
C LEU A 62 -11.29 -4.72 -3.66
N PRO A 63 -10.02 -4.30 -3.79
CA PRO A 63 -9.60 -2.98 -3.36
C PRO A 63 -10.25 -1.83 -4.13
N THR A 64 -10.51 -1.98 -5.44
CA THR A 64 -11.11 -0.92 -6.27
C THR A 64 -12.59 -1.16 -6.56
N GLU A 65 -13.37 -0.09 -6.65
CA GLU A 65 -14.80 -0.15 -6.94
C GLU A 65 -15.07 -0.84 -8.28
N GLU A 66 -14.30 -0.50 -9.32
CA GLU A 66 -14.45 -1.03 -10.66
C GLU A 66 -14.24 -2.54 -10.69
N THR A 67 -13.25 -3.06 -9.95
CA THR A 67 -13.01 -4.50 -9.91
C THR A 67 -14.18 -5.22 -9.23
N ASN A 68 -14.78 -4.62 -8.19
CA ASN A 68 -15.97 -5.19 -7.55
C ASN A 68 -17.17 -5.22 -8.51
N VAL A 69 -17.44 -4.11 -9.21
CA VAL A 69 -18.51 -4.03 -10.21
C VAL A 69 -18.32 -5.05 -11.33
N GLU A 70 -17.09 -5.26 -11.80
CA GLU A 70 -16.77 -6.29 -12.79
C GLU A 70 -17.00 -7.74 -12.33
N GLN A 71 -17.01 -7.97 -11.01
CA GLN A 71 -17.38 -9.25 -10.41
C GLN A 71 -18.89 -9.33 -10.08
N GLY A 72 -19.64 -8.23 -10.29
CA GLY A 72 -21.04 -8.06 -9.89
C GLY A 72 -21.26 -7.90 -8.39
N LEU A 73 -20.26 -7.41 -7.68
CA LEU A 73 -20.33 -7.10 -6.25
C LEU A 73 -20.79 -5.65 -6.08
N ASP A 74 -22.08 -5.45 -5.79
CA ASP A 74 -22.63 -4.12 -5.46
C ASP A 74 -22.37 -3.77 -3.98
N VAL A 75 -21.09 -3.55 -3.68
CA VAL A 75 -20.63 -3.26 -2.31
C VAL A 75 -21.30 -2.03 -1.73
N ARG A 76 -21.57 -1.00 -2.56
CA ARG A 76 -22.28 0.21 -2.11
C ARG A 76 -23.71 -0.11 -1.66
N ALA A 77 -24.44 -0.97 -2.38
CA ALA A 77 -25.75 -1.41 -1.93
C ALA A 77 -25.66 -2.18 -0.62
N TRP A 78 -24.68 -3.09 -0.49
CA TRP A 78 -24.53 -3.89 0.73
C TRP A 78 -24.25 -3.04 1.96
N LEU A 79 -23.42 -2.01 1.81
CA LEU A 79 -23.14 -1.03 2.87
C LEU A 79 -24.39 -0.21 3.20
N ARG A 80 -25.00 0.43 2.20
CA ARG A 80 -26.18 1.30 2.38
C ARG A 80 -27.38 0.58 3.01
N GLU A 81 -27.57 -0.70 2.68
CA GLU A 81 -28.69 -1.52 3.16
C GLU A 81 -28.37 -2.23 4.49
N GLY A 82 -27.16 -2.05 5.04
CA GLY A 82 -26.75 -2.68 6.31
C GLY A 82 -26.62 -4.19 6.24
N LEU A 83 -26.33 -4.74 5.04
CA LEU A 83 -26.24 -6.18 4.83
C LEU A 83 -24.99 -6.78 5.48
N VAL A 84 -23.96 -5.97 5.69
CA VAL A 84 -22.69 -6.33 6.33
C VAL A 84 -22.39 -5.40 7.50
N ASP A 85 -21.60 -5.88 8.46
CA ASP A 85 -21.15 -5.12 9.63
C ASP A 85 -19.68 -4.67 9.51
N PHE A 86 -18.91 -5.31 8.61
CA PHE A 86 -17.57 -4.86 8.26
C PHE A 86 -17.12 -5.33 6.87
N VAL A 87 -16.14 -4.61 6.32
CA VAL A 87 -15.54 -4.91 5.02
C VAL A 87 -14.01 -5.02 5.11
N VAL A 88 -13.43 -5.88 4.29
CA VAL A 88 -11.98 -6.13 4.22
C VAL A 88 -11.54 -6.03 2.76
N PRO A 89 -10.87 -4.94 2.33
CA PRO A 89 -10.35 -4.86 0.97
C PRO A 89 -9.13 -5.78 0.82
N MET A 90 -9.24 -6.79 -0.05
CA MET A 90 -8.18 -7.76 -0.31
C MET A 90 -8.18 -8.17 -1.78
N TYR A 91 -7.00 -8.48 -2.32
CA TYR A 91 -6.90 -9.11 -3.64
C TYR A 91 -5.93 -10.28 -3.64
N TYR A 92 -6.43 -11.50 -3.84
CA TYR A 92 -5.57 -12.68 -3.84
C TYR A 92 -4.64 -12.78 -5.05
N ALA A 93 -4.92 -12.07 -6.14
CA ALA A 93 -3.99 -12.04 -7.27
C ALA A 93 -2.85 -11.03 -7.05
N TYR A 94 -2.87 -10.26 -5.96
CA TYR A 94 -1.86 -9.24 -5.67
C TYR A 94 -1.47 -9.25 -4.18
N PHE A 95 -0.43 -10.03 -3.85
CA PHE A 95 0.02 -10.29 -2.46
C PHE A 95 1.17 -9.37 -2.01
N ILE A 96 1.32 -8.23 -2.67
CA ILE A 96 2.31 -7.22 -2.33
C ILE A 96 1.69 -6.18 -1.38
N LEU A 97 2.41 -5.87 -0.31
CA LEU A 97 2.05 -4.84 0.65
C LEU A 97 2.10 -3.48 -0.03
N ASP A 98 0.92 -2.94 -0.32
CA ASP A 98 0.76 -1.60 -0.83
C ASP A 98 0.43 -0.64 0.34
N PRO A 99 1.37 0.23 0.74
CA PRO A 99 1.08 1.23 1.76
C PRO A 99 0.09 2.30 1.28
N ASN A 100 -0.22 2.40 -0.02
CA ASN A 100 -1.20 3.32 -0.57
C ASN A 100 -2.31 2.60 -1.34
N MET A 101 -2.78 1.46 -0.80
CA MET A 101 -3.88 0.69 -1.38
C MET A 101 -5.07 1.61 -1.75
N PRO A 102 -5.66 1.48 -2.95
CA PRO A 102 -6.70 2.38 -3.47
C PRO A 102 -8.09 2.07 -2.90
N VAL A 103 -8.23 2.18 -1.57
CA VAL A 103 -9.44 1.80 -0.82
C VAL A 103 -10.24 2.99 -0.29
N ASP A 104 -9.85 4.21 -0.64
CA ASP A 104 -10.46 5.46 -0.18
C ASP A 104 -11.97 5.47 -0.44
N TRP A 105 -12.43 5.00 -1.62
CA TRP A 105 -13.85 4.89 -1.96
C TRP A 105 -14.64 3.98 -0.99
N LEU A 106 -14.00 2.90 -0.52
CA LEU A 106 -14.61 1.90 0.36
C LEU A 106 -14.68 2.45 1.78
N ILE A 107 -13.62 3.14 2.22
CA ILE A 107 -13.59 3.81 3.52
C ILE A 107 -14.67 4.89 3.58
N ASP A 108 -14.75 5.76 2.57
CA ASP A 108 -15.78 6.81 2.50
C ASP A 108 -17.20 6.20 2.51
N ALA A 109 -17.44 5.17 1.68
CA ALA A 109 -18.75 4.52 1.59
C ALA A 109 -19.15 3.79 2.88
N ALA A 110 -18.19 3.20 3.59
CA ALA A 110 -18.43 2.51 4.85
C ALA A 110 -18.66 3.49 6.00
N ALA A 111 -17.92 4.62 6.03
CA ALA A 111 -18.14 5.70 6.99
C ALA A 111 -19.55 6.32 6.85
N ASP A 112 -20.04 6.54 5.63
CA ASP A 112 -21.40 7.01 5.36
C ASP A 112 -22.48 6.03 5.88
N ALA A 113 -22.14 4.74 5.98
CA ALA A 113 -23.03 3.67 6.41
C ALA A 113 -22.82 3.23 7.88
N ASP A 114 -21.90 3.85 8.62
CA ASP A 114 -21.48 3.44 9.98
C ASP A 114 -21.03 1.96 10.04
N ILE A 115 -20.25 1.54 9.03
CA ILE A 115 -19.71 0.17 8.88
C ILE A 115 -18.18 0.21 8.98
N SER A 116 -17.60 -0.76 9.70
CA SER A 116 -16.15 -0.79 9.90
C SER A 116 -15.37 -1.29 8.69
N VAL A 117 -14.21 -0.70 8.44
CA VAL A 117 -13.23 -1.17 7.45
C VAL A 117 -12.00 -1.73 8.15
N TYR A 118 -11.64 -2.98 7.84
CA TYR A 118 -10.39 -3.58 8.28
C TYR A 118 -9.43 -3.71 7.08
N GLY A 119 -8.44 -2.83 6.99
CA GLY A 119 -7.50 -2.82 5.87
C GLY A 119 -6.63 -4.07 5.85
N ALA A 120 -6.65 -4.82 4.74
CA ALA A 120 -5.84 -6.03 4.62
C ALA A 120 -4.36 -5.69 4.41
N LEU A 121 -3.51 -6.35 5.19
CA LEU A 121 -2.06 -6.21 5.12
C LEU A 121 -1.48 -7.43 4.40
N GLN A 122 -1.09 -7.21 3.14
CA GLN A 122 -0.47 -8.26 2.34
C GLN A 122 0.92 -8.61 2.90
N PRO A 123 1.33 -9.88 2.87
CA PRO A 123 2.48 -10.36 3.64
C PRO A 123 3.84 -10.05 3.02
N TYR A 124 3.91 -9.75 1.71
CA TYR A 124 5.18 -9.65 0.99
C TYR A 124 5.46 -8.23 0.51
N VAL A 125 6.73 -7.84 0.49
CA VAL A 125 7.17 -6.65 -0.25
C VAL A 125 7.75 -7.00 -1.61
N HIS A 126 8.26 -8.23 -1.80
CA HIS A 126 8.71 -8.75 -3.08
C HIS A 126 8.26 -10.20 -3.25
N ASP A 127 7.89 -10.56 -4.47
CA ASP A 127 7.74 -11.94 -4.94
C ASP A 127 7.85 -12.02 -6.48
N GLU A 128 7.51 -13.18 -7.04
CA GLU A 128 7.45 -13.42 -8.48
C GLU A 128 6.55 -12.43 -9.24
N GLN A 129 5.47 -11.93 -8.62
CA GLN A 129 4.57 -10.93 -9.21
C GLN A 129 5.30 -9.61 -9.45
N THR A 130 6.30 -9.29 -8.63
CA THR A 130 7.17 -8.11 -8.78
C THR A 130 8.45 -8.39 -9.58
N GLY A 131 8.60 -9.61 -10.10
CA GLY A 131 9.80 -10.07 -10.82
C GLY A 131 10.98 -10.43 -9.93
N ALA A 132 10.78 -10.60 -8.62
CA ALA A 132 11.81 -11.09 -7.71
C ALA A 132 11.93 -12.63 -7.80
N SER A 133 13.14 -13.16 -7.60
CA SER A 133 13.40 -14.61 -7.58
C SER A 133 12.83 -15.30 -6.35
N ASP A 134 12.77 -14.58 -5.24
CA ASP A 134 12.38 -15.09 -3.93
C ASP A 134 11.34 -14.18 -3.28
N ARG A 135 10.50 -14.79 -2.43
CA ARG A 135 9.53 -14.05 -1.62
C ARG A 135 10.23 -13.38 -0.45
N ALA A 136 10.00 -12.08 -0.29
CA ALA A 136 10.42 -11.31 0.87
C ALA A 136 9.19 -10.90 1.66
N TRP A 137 9.08 -11.39 2.90
CA TRP A 137 8.06 -10.96 3.84
C TRP A 137 8.30 -9.51 4.27
N ALA A 138 7.21 -8.78 4.48
CA ALA A 138 7.26 -7.42 4.97
C ALA A 138 7.85 -7.38 6.39
N THR A 139 8.71 -6.38 6.63
CA THR A 139 9.25 -6.11 7.97
C THR A 139 8.21 -5.41 8.86
N PRO A 140 8.42 -5.36 10.19
CA PRO A 140 7.56 -4.59 11.07
C PRO A 140 7.42 -3.11 10.67
N ASP A 141 8.49 -2.49 10.16
CA ASP A 141 8.48 -1.07 9.79
C ASP A 141 7.72 -0.83 8.47
N GLN A 142 7.73 -1.81 7.56
CA GLN A 142 6.94 -1.79 6.33
C GLN A 142 5.45 -1.99 6.62
N MET A 143 5.12 -2.95 7.49
CA MET A 143 3.76 -3.15 7.96
C MET A 143 3.23 -1.91 8.69
N ARG A 144 4.04 -1.30 9.56
CA ARG A 144 3.68 -0.06 10.27
C ARG A 144 3.40 1.10 9.31
N ALA A 145 4.18 1.22 8.23
CA ALA A 145 3.97 2.23 7.20
C ALA A 145 2.60 2.08 6.52
N ALA A 146 2.22 0.85 6.13
CA ALA A 146 0.92 0.58 5.53
C ALA A 146 -0.23 0.84 6.50
N VAL A 147 -0.09 0.41 7.76
CA VAL A 147 -1.10 0.66 8.81
C VAL A 147 -1.27 2.15 9.11
N ALA A 148 -0.16 2.90 9.18
CA ALA A 148 -0.23 4.34 9.39
C ALA A 148 -1.04 5.03 8.29
N ASN A 149 -0.84 4.64 7.03
CA ASN A 149 -1.60 5.17 5.90
C ASN A 149 -3.08 4.76 5.94
N LEU A 150 -3.38 3.50 6.25
CA LEU A 150 -4.77 3.04 6.37
C LEU A 150 -5.52 3.75 7.51
N TYR A 151 -4.88 3.95 8.67
CA TYR A 151 -5.46 4.75 9.75
C TYR A 151 -5.67 6.21 9.34
N ALA A 152 -4.68 6.82 8.67
CA ALA A 152 -4.79 8.21 8.21
C ALA A 152 -5.91 8.40 7.17
N LYS A 153 -6.24 7.35 6.41
CA LYS A 153 -7.39 7.32 5.48
C LYS A 153 -8.73 7.03 6.17
N GLY A 154 -8.72 6.53 7.41
CA GLY A 154 -9.95 6.28 8.19
C GLY A 154 -10.34 4.83 8.38
N ALA A 155 -9.46 3.86 8.12
CA ALA A 155 -9.74 2.46 8.46
C ALA A 155 -9.86 2.25 9.98
N ASP A 156 -10.79 1.42 10.42
CA ASP A 156 -11.08 1.16 11.84
C ASP A 156 -10.15 0.11 12.47
N GLY A 157 -9.52 -0.71 11.63
CA GLY A 157 -8.55 -1.70 12.07
C GLY A 157 -7.84 -2.38 10.92
N MET A 158 -7.07 -3.42 11.24
CA MET A 158 -6.18 -4.09 10.29
C MET A 158 -6.45 -5.58 10.24
N TYR A 159 -6.32 -6.16 9.04
CA TYR A 159 -6.43 -7.58 8.81
C TYR A 159 -5.08 -8.13 8.36
N THR A 160 -4.35 -8.81 9.25
CA THR A 160 -3.10 -9.49 8.89
C THR A 160 -3.36 -10.92 8.46
N TRP A 161 -2.79 -11.33 7.32
CA TRP A 161 -2.87 -12.72 6.87
C TRP A 161 -1.57 -13.19 6.19
N PHE A 162 -1.38 -14.51 6.06
CA PHE A 162 -0.20 -15.13 5.46
C PHE A 162 1.16 -14.65 5.99
N MET A 163 1.21 -14.22 7.26
CA MET A 163 2.45 -13.95 7.96
C MET A 163 3.35 -15.20 7.96
N ARG A 164 4.66 -15.00 8.01
CA ARG A 164 5.63 -16.11 7.99
C ARG A 164 5.37 -17.06 9.17
N TRP A 165 5.19 -18.35 8.86
CA TRP A 165 5.03 -19.39 9.86
C TRP A 165 6.34 -20.20 10.03
N PRO A 166 6.75 -20.55 11.27
CA PRO A 166 6.14 -20.16 12.55
C PRO A 166 6.38 -18.69 12.89
N LEU A 167 5.47 -18.10 13.67
CA LEU A 167 5.56 -16.70 14.09
C LEU A 167 6.80 -16.47 14.99
N GLY A 168 7.75 -15.67 14.49
CA GLY A 168 8.94 -15.22 15.20
C GLY A 168 8.75 -13.86 15.85
N ASP A 169 9.87 -13.22 16.19
CA ASP A 169 9.86 -11.92 16.88
C ASP A 169 9.26 -10.81 16.02
N ALA A 170 9.54 -10.81 14.71
CA ALA A 170 8.99 -9.83 13.77
C ALA A 170 7.47 -9.93 13.70
N GLU A 171 6.93 -11.14 13.52
CA GLU A 171 5.49 -11.35 13.42
C GLU A 171 4.77 -11.03 14.72
N ARG A 172 5.35 -11.39 15.88
CA ARG A 172 4.79 -11.04 17.19
C ARG A 172 4.77 -9.53 17.43
N ARG A 173 5.84 -8.83 17.03
CA ARG A 173 5.92 -7.37 17.11
C ARG A 173 4.83 -6.72 16.27
N ILE A 174 4.67 -7.16 15.03
CA ILE A 174 3.59 -6.71 14.13
C ILE A 174 2.22 -6.88 14.83
N LEU A 175 1.89 -8.09 15.30
CA LEU A 175 0.60 -8.35 15.95
C LEU A 175 0.36 -7.57 17.25
N THR A 176 1.43 -7.14 17.94
CA THR A 176 1.33 -6.39 19.19
C THR A 176 1.19 -4.89 18.96
N GLU A 177 1.87 -4.33 17.94
CA GLU A 177 1.97 -2.88 17.74
C GLU A 177 0.90 -2.33 16.80
N LEU A 178 0.45 -3.09 15.80
CA LEU A 178 -0.39 -2.54 14.72
C LEU A 178 -1.80 -2.13 15.17
N GLY A 179 -2.29 -2.66 16.27
CA GLY A 179 -3.62 -2.32 16.80
C GLY A 179 -3.65 -1.04 17.64
N ASP A 180 -2.50 -0.40 17.87
CA ASP A 180 -2.39 0.82 18.67
C ASP A 180 -1.92 1.99 17.79
N PRO A 181 -2.80 2.95 17.45
CA PRO A 181 -2.47 4.09 16.62
C PRO A 181 -1.31 4.94 17.17
N ASP A 182 -1.13 5.03 18.50
CA ASP A 182 -0.05 5.81 19.10
C ASP A 182 1.31 5.12 18.90
N LEU A 183 1.34 3.78 19.02
CA LEU A 183 2.54 3.00 18.72
C LEU A 183 2.88 3.06 17.23
N VAL A 184 1.87 2.99 16.36
CA VAL A 184 2.06 3.14 14.91
C VAL A 184 2.61 4.53 14.57
N ALA A 185 2.06 5.59 15.16
CA ALA A 185 2.50 6.96 14.89
C ALA A 185 3.97 7.19 15.28
N ALA A 186 4.43 6.64 16.39
CA ALA A 186 5.75 6.92 16.97
C ALA A 186 6.90 6.03 16.45
N GLY A 187 6.62 4.94 15.74
CA GLY A 187 7.64 3.99 15.27
C GLY A 187 8.22 4.34 13.90
N ASP A 188 9.40 3.80 13.64
CA ASP A 188 10.07 3.84 12.32
C ASP A 188 9.12 3.35 11.22
N LYS A 189 9.21 3.92 10.03
CA LYS A 189 8.35 3.49 8.91
C LYS A 189 9.17 3.34 7.65
N HIS A 190 8.87 2.27 6.92
CA HIS A 190 9.50 1.98 5.64
C HIS A 190 8.42 1.82 4.58
N TYR A 191 8.13 2.91 3.89
CA TYR A 191 7.19 2.94 2.78
C TYR A 191 7.86 2.34 1.55
N VAL A 192 7.44 1.16 1.13
CA VAL A 192 7.83 0.58 -0.17
C VAL A 192 6.66 0.79 -1.12
N LEU A 193 6.85 1.59 -2.18
CA LEU A 193 5.76 1.88 -3.11
C LEU A 193 5.36 0.62 -3.88
N ALA A 194 4.06 0.42 -4.04
CA ALA A 194 3.51 -0.70 -4.79
C ALA A 194 3.92 -0.65 -6.27
N ARG A 195 4.02 -1.85 -6.86
CA ARG A 195 4.49 -2.09 -8.22
C ARG A 195 3.47 -2.91 -8.98
N THR A 196 3.23 -2.57 -10.23
CA THR A 196 2.35 -3.32 -11.11
C THR A 196 2.87 -4.75 -11.22
N ALA A 197 2.01 -5.72 -10.91
CA ALA A 197 2.37 -7.12 -11.06
C ALA A 197 2.61 -7.46 -12.54
N LEU A 198 3.59 -8.33 -12.83
CA LEU A 198 4.03 -8.66 -14.19
C LEU A 198 2.90 -9.12 -15.13
N ASN A 199 1.82 -9.71 -14.58
CA ASN A 199 0.68 -10.24 -15.34
C ASN A 199 -0.62 -9.41 -15.13
N ALA A 200 -0.53 -8.19 -14.60
CA ALA A 200 -1.70 -7.40 -14.22
C ALA A 200 -2.20 -6.43 -15.32
N SER A 201 -1.97 -6.72 -16.61
CA SER A 201 -2.22 -5.80 -17.72
C SER A 201 -3.68 -5.34 -17.89
N GLU A 202 -4.62 -5.95 -17.18
CA GLU A 202 -6.05 -5.63 -17.20
C GLU A 202 -6.64 -5.33 -15.81
N SER A 203 -5.79 -5.09 -14.80
CA SER A 203 -6.28 -4.77 -13.45
C SER A 203 -6.62 -3.29 -13.30
N HIS A 204 -7.75 -2.97 -12.67
CA HIS A 204 -8.04 -1.60 -12.20
C HIS A 204 -7.15 -1.18 -11.01
N TYR A 205 -6.36 -2.11 -10.48
CA TYR A 205 -5.35 -1.85 -9.46
C TYR A 205 -4.10 -1.22 -10.10
N LYS A 206 -4.11 0.10 -10.26
CA LYS A 206 -3.04 0.84 -10.92
C LYS A 206 -1.91 1.16 -9.93
N CYS A 207 -0.69 0.77 -10.28
CA CYS A 207 0.53 1.22 -9.62
C CYS A 207 1.32 2.14 -10.56
N HIS A 208 2.21 2.96 -9.99
CA HIS A 208 3.06 3.89 -10.75
C HIS A 208 4.47 3.37 -11.03
N LEU A 209 4.76 2.15 -10.59
CA LEU A 209 6.03 1.48 -10.77
C LEU A 209 5.83 0.12 -11.44
N PRO A 210 6.79 -0.37 -12.25
CA PRO A 210 7.96 0.38 -12.70
C PRO A 210 7.58 1.53 -13.66
N LEU A 211 8.37 2.60 -13.63
CA LEU A 211 8.23 3.72 -14.55
C LEU A 211 9.36 3.66 -15.60
N GLU A 212 8.99 3.59 -16.87
CA GLU A 212 9.94 3.64 -17.98
C GLU A 212 10.04 5.06 -18.57
N ILE A 213 11.28 5.55 -18.68
CA ILE A 213 11.62 6.83 -19.29
C ILE A 213 12.39 6.54 -20.58
N PRO A 214 11.79 6.79 -21.77
CA PRO A 214 12.46 6.55 -23.04
C PRO A 214 13.80 7.29 -23.14
N SER A 215 14.82 6.66 -23.72
CA SER A 215 16.14 7.28 -23.93
C SER A 215 16.10 8.58 -24.75
N THR A 216 15.05 8.76 -25.54
CA THR A 216 14.77 9.96 -26.34
C THR A 216 14.02 11.05 -25.59
N ASP A 217 13.36 10.73 -24.47
CA ASP A 217 12.56 11.68 -23.71
C ASP A 217 13.42 12.43 -22.71
N LYS A 218 14.00 13.54 -23.17
CA LYS A 218 14.94 14.36 -22.40
C LYS A 218 14.26 15.61 -21.87
N GLY A 219 14.41 15.87 -20.57
CA GLY A 219 13.90 17.06 -19.88
C GLY A 219 12.43 17.00 -19.46
N SER A 220 11.66 16.00 -19.91
CA SER A 220 10.30 15.75 -19.40
C SER A 220 10.34 15.27 -17.96
N ARG A 221 9.35 15.67 -17.17
CA ARG A 221 9.18 15.21 -15.78
C ARG A 221 8.14 14.09 -15.75
N HIS A 222 8.52 12.96 -15.17
CA HIS A 222 7.64 11.82 -14.98
C HIS A 222 7.33 11.65 -13.50
N GLY A 223 6.04 11.69 -13.15
CA GLY A 223 5.56 11.69 -11.78
C GLY A 223 5.24 10.31 -11.23
N ILE A 224 5.63 10.08 -9.97
CA ILE A 224 5.34 8.90 -9.16
C ILE A 224 4.66 9.42 -7.87
N PRO A 225 3.31 9.44 -7.82
CA PRO A 225 2.59 9.84 -6.62
C PRO A 225 2.68 8.77 -5.53
N PHE A 226 2.68 9.22 -4.28
CA PHE A 226 2.66 8.34 -3.11
C PHE A 226 2.06 9.07 -1.91
N TYR A 227 1.60 8.32 -0.92
CA TYR A 227 0.99 8.85 0.30
C TYR A 227 1.83 8.49 1.52
N LEU A 228 1.98 9.42 2.47
CA LEU A 228 2.62 9.20 3.77
C LEU A 228 1.75 9.76 4.91
N ALA A 229 1.49 8.96 5.93
CA ALA A 229 0.73 9.38 7.10
C ALA A 229 1.55 10.23 8.10
N ASP A 230 2.88 10.16 8.06
CA ASP A 230 3.73 10.85 9.03
C ASP A 230 3.59 12.38 8.96
N ASP A 231 3.33 12.96 10.12
CA ASP A 231 3.39 14.41 10.33
C ASP A 231 4.86 14.85 10.49
N ILE A 232 5.50 15.07 9.35
CA ILE A 232 6.92 15.47 9.28
C ILE A 232 7.12 16.91 9.77
N ALA A 233 6.13 17.79 9.59
CA ALA A 233 6.24 19.21 9.90
C ALA A 233 5.77 19.58 11.32
N GLY A 234 4.95 18.74 11.95
CA GLY A 234 4.40 18.99 13.28
C GLY A 234 5.12 18.25 14.39
N ALA A 235 4.39 17.97 15.48
CA ALA A 235 4.99 17.55 16.75
C ALA A 235 5.62 16.14 16.70
N ALA A 236 5.15 15.26 15.82
CA ALA A 236 5.78 13.97 15.59
C ALA A 236 7.13 14.13 14.89
N GLY A 237 7.21 15.08 13.94
CA GLY A 237 8.41 15.47 13.20
C GLY A 237 9.60 15.84 14.08
N ASP A 238 9.36 16.42 15.26
CA ASP A 238 10.40 16.73 16.25
C ASP A 238 11.23 15.49 16.62
N ARG A 239 10.67 14.28 16.58
CA ARG A 239 11.38 13.03 16.91
C ARG A 239 12.00 12.35 15.69
N ILE A 240 11.74 12.82 14.48
CA ILE A 240 12.35 12.25 13.28
C ILE A 240 13.85 12.57 13.30
N ARG A 241 14.67 11.53 13.23
CA ARG A 241 16.13 11.63 13.16
C ARG A 241 16.61 11.71 11.73
N GLN A 242 15.95 11.00 10.83
CA GLN A 242 16.40 10.86 9.46
C GLN A 242 15.23 10.48 8.55
N ILE A 243 15.21 11.07 7.36
CA ILE A 243 14.34 10.66 6.26
C ILE A 243 15.24 10.28 5.08
N ARG A 244 15.05 9.09 4.52
CA ARG A 244 15.74 8.64 3.31
C ARG A 244 14.74 8.33 2.21
N LEU A 245 14.98 8.87 1.02
CA LEU A 245 14.30 8.48 -0.21
C LEU A 245 15.25 7.60 -1.03
N ARG A 246 14.87 6.36 -1.28
CA ARG A 246 15.64 5.42 -2.10
C ARG A 246 14.94 5.21 -3.43
N VAL A 247 15.68 5.31 -4.52
CA VAL A 247 15.17 5.08 -5.88
C VAL A 247 16.06 4.07 -6.58
N LYS A 248 15.50 2.91 -6.94
CA LYS A 248 16.19 1.91 -7.74
C LYS A 248 15.96 2.20 -9.22
N ILE A 249 17.04 2.33 -9.97
CA ILE A 249 16.98 2.58 -11.41
C ILE A 249 17.80 1.51 -12.12
N ASP A 250 17.13 0.75 -12.98
CA ASP A 250 17.76 -0.22 -13.87
C ASP A 250 18.27 0.51 -15.14
N ASP A 251 19.31 -0.06 -15.78
CA ASP A 251 19.97 0.51 -16.97
C ASP A 251 20.61 1.91 -16.78
N LEU A 252 20.79 2.33 -15.53
CA LEU A 252 21.50 3.56 -15.19
C LEU A 252 23.02 3.37 -15.29
N VAL A 253 23.70 4.29 -15.97
CA VAL A 253 25.16 4.35 -16.05
C VAL A 253 25.71 5.68 -15.55
N THR A 254 27.02 5.75 -15.33
CA THR A 254 27.67 6.93 -14.73
C THR A 254 27.55 8.19 -15.61
N ALA A 255 27.51 8.03 -16.93
CA ALA A 255 27.42 9.14 -17.87
C ALA A 255 26.01 9.73 -18.01
N ASP A 256 24.98 9.07 -17.47
CA ASP A 256 23.63 9.63 -17.45
C ASP A 256 23.52 10.78 -16.46
N ARG A 257 22.63 11.72 -16.75
CA ARG A 257 22.23 12.79 -15.82
C ARG A 257 20.73 12.75 -15.63
N LEU A 258 20.34 12.66 -14.37
CA LEU A 258 18.96 12.68 -13.93
C LEU A 258 18.74 13.90 -13.04
N ARG A 259 17.53 14.43 -13.04
CA ARG A 259 17.03 15.33 -12.00
C ARG A 259 15.87 14.70 -11.28
N PHE A 260 15.82 14.95 -9.98
CA PHE A 260 14.75 14.49 -9.10
C PHE A 260 14.11 15.69 -8.44
N PHE A 261 12.79 15.66 -8.35
CA PHE A 261 12.01 16.67 -7.63
C PHE A 261 11.07 15.98 -6.66
N LEU A 262 10.97 16.50 -5.45
CA LEU A 262 9.96 16.08 -4.49
C LEU A 262 9.03 17.27 -4.26
N ASN A 263 7.74 17.08 -4.54
CA ASN A 263 6.72 18.12 -4.40
C ASN A 263 7.10 19.42 -5.15
N GLY A 264 7.70 19.28 -6.34
CA GLY A 264 8.16 20.37 -7.20
C GLY A 264 9.52 20.99 -6.82
N GLN A 265 10.12 20.61 -5.69
CA GLN A 265 11.42 21.12 -5.23
C GLN A 265 12.56 20.18 -5.66
N SER A 266 13.67 20.75 -6.15
CA SER A 266 14.82 19.97 -6.65
C SER A 266 15.58 19.29 -5.51
N LEU A 267 15.93 18.01 -5.68
CA LEU A 267 16.79 17.25 -4.76
C LEU A 267 18.29 17.41 -5.04
N GLU A 268 18.71 18.29 -5.95
CA GLU A 268 20.12 18.49 -6.32
C GLU A 268 21.02 18.89 -5.13
N GLY A 269 20.47 19.58 -4.14
CA GLY A 269 21.18 19.97 -2.91
C GLY A 269 21.23 18.89 -1.83
N GLU A 270 20.45 17.81 -1.97
CA GLU A 270 20.41 16.72 -0.99
C GLU A 270 21.62 15.79 -1.13
N HIS A 271 22.07 15.24 -0.02
CA HIS A 271 23.16 14.27 -0.05
C HIS A 271 22.66 12.94 -0.65
N CYS A 272 23.22 12.54 -1.79
CA CYS A 272 22.83 11.33 -2.52
C CYS A 272 23.97 10.29 -2.52
N LEU A 273 23.69 9.10 -1.99
CA LEU A 273 24.56 7.94 -2.05
C LEU A 273 24.15 7.04 -3.21
N ARG A 274 25.13 6.46 -3.93
CA ARG A 274 24.89 5.48 -4.98
C ARG A 274 25.47 4.13 -4.58
N SER A 275 24.68 3.08 -4.71
CA SER A 275 25.13 1.70 -4.51
C SER A 275 24.56 0.80 -5.59
N SER A 276 25.12 -0.40 -5.72
CA SER A 276 24.53 -1.39 -6.63
C SER A 276 23.19 -1.92 -6.08
N SER A 277 22.27 -2.26 -6.99
CA SER A 277 21.02 -2.95 -6.65
C SER A 277 21.14 -4.47 -6.55
N SER A 278 22.29 -5.04 -6.92
CA SER A 278 22.57 -6.48 -6.87
C SER A 278 24.03 -6.74 -6.49
N GLU A 279 24.25 -7.63 -5.52
CA GLU A 279 25.60 -8.04 -5.13
C GLU A 279 26.32 -8.85 -6.23
N VAL A 280 25.56 -9.58 -7.05
CA VAL A 280 26.08 -10.49 -8.09
C VAL A 280 26.06 -9.89 -9.49
N ALA A 281 25.17 -8.94 -9.77
CA ALA A 281 25.06 -8.30 -11.08
C ALA A 281 25.06 -6.77 -10.94
N PRO A 282 26.19 -6.17 -10.54
CA PRO A 282 26.16 -4.83 -9.97
C PRO A 282 25.83 -3.70 -10.95
N TYR A 283 25.88 -3.99 -12.24
CA TYR A 283 25.60 -3.08 -13.34
C TYR A 283 24.15 -3.11 -13.83
N MET A 284 23.34 -4.08 -13.35
CA MET A 284 21.94 -4.21 -13.81
C MET A 284 21.02 -3.14 -13.23
N GLY A 285 21.38 -2.55 -12.09
CA GLY A 285 20.68 -1.41 -11.54
C GLY A 285 21.43 -0.77 -10.39
N GLN A 286 21.04 0.46 -10.06
CA GLN A 286 21.65 1.24 -9.00
C GLN A 286 20.57 1.76 -8.05
N TRP A 287 20.88 1.78 -6.77
CA TRP A 287 20.16 2.55 -5.77
C TRP A 287 20.72 3.96 -5.71
N LEU A 288 19.84 4.96 -5.77
CA LEU A 288 20.11 6.33 -5.41
C LEU A 288 19.39 6.59 -4.09
N GLU A 289 20.15 6.86 -3.03
CA GLU A 289 19.60 7.13 -1.69
C GLU A 289 19.86 8.59 -1.33
N PHE A 290 18.78 9.38 -1.32
CA PHE A 290 18.78 10.78 -0.90
C PHE A 290 18.52 10.87 0.60
N HIS A 291 19.40 11.55 1.32
CA HIS A 291 19.22 11.87 2.74
C HIS A 291 18.55 13.23 2.83
N LEU A 292 17.21 13.23 2.95
CA LEU A 292 16.39 14.42 2.87
C LEU A 292 16.54 15.29 4.12
N ARG A 293 17.01 16.52 3.95
CA ARG A 293 17.19 17.50 5.04
C ARG A 293 16.46 18.81 4.79
N GLU A 294 16.52 19.31 3.57
CA GLU A 294 15.95 20.60 3.18
C GLU A 294 14.62 20.40 2.44
N VAL A 295 14.56 19.39 1.57
CA VAL A 295 13.38 19.03 0.78
C VAL A 295 12.73 17.80 1.41
N LEU A 296 11.76 18.05 2.28
CA LEU A 296 11.07 17.01 3.03
C LEU A 296 9.76 16.58 2.35
N PRO A 297 9.33 15.32 2.53
CA PRO A 297 7.96 14.93 2.22
C PRO A 297 6.98 15.69 3.13
N ARG A 298 5.71 15.71 2.73
CA ARG A 298 4.60 16.23 3.54
C ARG A 298 3.67 15.10 3.98
N GLN A 299 2.92 15.34 5.04
CA GLN A 299 1.81 14.45 5.38
C GLN A 299 0.77 14.45 4.25
N GLY A 300 0.26 13.28 3.91
CA GLY A 300 -0.67 13.06 2.81
C GLY A 300 0.02 12.82 1.48
N ASP A 301 -0.54 13.38 0.41
CA ASP A 301 -0.09 13.16 -0.96
C ASP A 301 1.25 13.82 -1.26
N ASN A 302 2.18 13.05 -1.83
CA ASN A 302 3.47 13.48 -2.31
C ASN A 302 3.65 13.11 -3.78
N LEU A 303 4.50 13.85 -4.47
CA LEU A 303 4.88 13.57 -5.86
C LEU A 303 6.40 13.56 -5.99
N LEU A 304 6.95 12.38 -6.31
CA LEU A 304 8.33 12.25 -6.78
C LEU A 304 8.33 12.41 -8.30
N GLU A 305 9.10 13.34 -8.83
CA GLU A 305 9.28 13.49 -10.27
C GLU A 305 10.72 13.15 -10.66
N VAL A 306 10.89 12.40 -11.74
CA VAL A 306 12.19 12.05 -12.31
C VAL A 306 12.27 12.59 -13.74
N SER A 307 13.41 13.17 -14.10
CA SER A 307 13.69 13.64 -15.46
C SER A 307 15.05 13.16 -15.94
N LEU A 308 15.10 12.66 -17.16
CA LEU A 308 16.33 12.32 -17.87
C LEU A 308 16.87 13.55 -18.59
N GLU A 309 18.02 14.05 -18.20
CA GLU A 309 18.65 15.21 -18.83
C GLU A 309 19.64 14.77 -19.91
N ILE A 310 20.46 13.77 -19.59
CA ILE A 310 21.46 13.20 -20.49
C ILE A 310 21.40 11.69 -20.38
N ARG A 311 21.26 11.01 -21.53
CA ARG A 311 21.51 9.58 -21.68
C ARG A 311 22.91 9.38 -22.26
N ALA A 312 23.65 8.40 -21.76
CA ALA A 312 24.97 8.07 -22.28
C ALA A 312 24.92 7.69 -23.77
N ASP A 313 25.92 8.12 -24.53
CA ASP A 313 25.99 7.89 -25.98
C ASP A 313 25.96 6.39 -26.30
N GLY A 314 25.14 6.01 -27.27
CA GLY A 314 24.97 4.61 -27.71
C GLY A 314 23.98 3.78 -26.90
N LEU A 315 23.50 4.27 -25.74
CA LEU A 315 22.43 3.60 -24.99
C LEU A 315 21.06 4.02 -25.51
N VAL A 316 20.33 3.05 -26.07
CA VAL A 316 18.97 3.24 -26.61
C VAL A 316 17.89 2.70 -25.67
N SER A 317 18.24 1.88 -24.68
CA SER A 317 17.27 1.33 -23.72
C SER A 317 16.67 2.43 -22.84
N PRO A 318 15.38 2.33 -22.49
CA PRO A 318 14.76 3.23 -21.54
C PRO A 318 15.41 3.08 -20.16
N LEU A 319 15.42 4.16 -19.37
CA LEU A 319 15.67 4.03 -17.94
C LEU A 319 14.41 3.50 -17.27
N LYS A 320 14.59 2.59 -16.32
CA LYS A 320 13.47 2.02 -15.58
C LYS A 320 13.62 2.33 -14.11
N VAL A 321 12.78 3.22 -13.58
CA VAL A 321 12.62 3.38 -12.13
C VAL A 321 11.86 2.15 -11.64
N ALA A 322 12.59 1.21 -11.06
CA ALA A 322 12.07 -0.11 -10.71
C ALA A 322 11.41 -0.12 -9.32
N GLU A 323 11.90 0.71 -8.41
CA GLU A 323 11.46 0.74 -7.02
C GLU A 323 11.70 2.11 -6.41
N VAL A 324 10.81 2.51 -5.52
CA VAL A 324 10.93 3.72 -4.70
C VAL A 324 10.57 3.36 -3.27
N GLU A 325 11.40 3.79 -2.34
CA GLU A 325 11.17 3.59 -0.91
C GLU A 325 11.36 4.91 -0.15
N VAL A 326 10.57 5.13 0.90
CA VAL A 326 10.78 6.20 1.87
C VAL A 326 10.95 5.60 3.25
N LEU A 327 12.08 5.88 3.90
CA LEU A 327 12.39 5.44 5.25
C LEU A 327 12.34 6.64 6.18
N ILE A 328 11.56 6.54 7.26
CA ILE A 328 11.44 7.56 8.30
C ILE A 328 11.88 6.91 9.61
N GLU A 329 12.99 7.40 10.16
CA GLU A 329 13.57 6.90 11.40
C GLU A 329 13.29 7.88 12.54
N TYR A 330 12.67 7.37 13.60
CA TYR A 330 12.33 8.09 14.82
C TYR A 330 13.39 7.89 15.91
N GLY A 331 13.52 8.89 16.77
CA GLY A 331 14.37 8.89 17.93
C GLY A 331 13.58 8.90 19.24
N PRO A 332 14.17 8.44 20.35
CA PRO A 332 13.56 8.53 21.67
C PRO A 332 13.46 9.97 22.19
N TYR A 333 14.18 10.92 21.57
CA TYR A 333 14.23 12.32 21.97
C TYR A 333 13.99 13.23 20.75
N PRO A 334 13.50 14.46 20.96
CA PRO A 334 13.46 15.47 19.91
C PRO A 334 14.85 15.72 19.29
N SER A 335 14.93 15.82 17.97
CA SER A 335 16.15 16.02 17.18
C SER A 335 16.71 17.45 17.30
N SER A 336 15.87 18.43 17.67
CA SER A 336 16.27 19.82 17.91
C SER A 336 16.33 20.16 19.41
N PRO A 337 17.48 20.60 19.96
CA PRO A 337 17.54 21.13 21.32
C PRO A 337 16.70 22.40 21.42
N ARG A 338 15.59 22.36 22.18
CA ARG A 338 14.78 23.54 22.49
C ARG A 338 15.55 24.43 23.47
N PHE A 339 16.36 25.34 22.97
CA PHE A 339 16.91 26.41 23.80
C PHE A 339 15.76 27.36 24.15
N ARG A 340 15.44 27.47 25.44
CA ARG A 340 14.57 28.56 25.92
C ARG A 340 15.26 29.87 25.56
N GLY A 341 14.69 30.62 24.62
CA GLY A 341 15.08 32.01 24.38
C GLY A 341 15.00 32.75 25.71
N GLY A 342 16.14 33.26 26.17
CA GLY A 342 16.21 34.08 27.37
C GLY A 342 15.80 35.51 27.05
N GLY A 343 14.92 36.07 27.90
CA GLY A 343 14.73 37.51 28.08
C GLY A 343 13.74 38.18 27.16
#